data_AF-A0A429N2U5-F1
#
_entry.id   AF-A0A429N2U5-F1
#
_cell.length_a   1.000
_cell.length_b   1.000
_cell.length_c   1.000
_cell.angle_alpha   90.00
_cell.angle_beta   90.00
_cell.angle_gamma   90.00
#
_symmetry.space_group_name_H-M   'P 1'
#
loop_
_entity.id
_entity.type
_entity.pdbx_description
1 polymer ?
#
loop_
_entity_poly.entity_id
_entity_poly.type
_entity_poly.pdbx_seq_one_letter_code
_entity_poly.pdbx_strand_id
1 'polypeptide(L)'
;MKEAVAVHYTFVGLSIGLAALFVITGSAKLLRAPWTLAAARRLGYSVNAFRVIGALEMAAVVGLLAGLLWAPLGIAAAVGLVALLVGAVVAHRRAGDPVRAAVPPAWLALASGPPW
;
A
#
# COMPACT_ATOMS: atom_id res chain seq x y z
N MET A 1 1.03 27.11 17.79
CA MET A 1 1.95 27.18 16.62
C MET A 1 2.81 25.91 16.48
N LYS A 2 3.54 25.47 17.53
CA LYS A 2 4.37 24.26 17.48
C LYS A 2 3.60 22.98 17.09
N GLU A 3 2.42 22.78 17.68
CA GLU A 3 1.54 21.64 17.38
C GLU A 3 1.11 21.58 15.90
N ALA A 4 0.69 22.72 15.34
CA ALA A 4 0.26 22.79 13.94
C ALA A 4 1.40 22.46 12.96
N VAL A 5 2.62 22.91 13.28
CA VAL A 5 3.82 22.62 12.50
C VAL A 5 4.18 21.13 12.59
N ALA A 6 4.12 20.53 13.78
CA ALA A 6 4.37 19.10 13.98
C ALA A 6 3.36 18.21 13.24
N VAL A 7 2.07 18.57 13.29
CA VAL A 7 1.00 17.88 12.56
C VAL A 7 1.23 17.96 11.05
N HIS A 8 1.63 19.14 10.55
CA HIS A 8 1.93 19.30 9.12
C HIS A 8 3.10 18.42 8.66
N TYR A 9 4.22 18.41 9.39
CA TYR A 9 5.36 17.53 9.07
C TYR A 9 4.99 16.05 9.14
N THR A 10 4.20 15.65 10.13
CA THR A 10 3.72 14.27 10.27
C THR A 10 2.87 13.86 9.09
N PHE A 11 1.93 14.72 8.67
CA PHE A 11 1.07 14.50 7.51
C PHE A 11 1.89 14.37 6.22
N VAL A 12 2.83 15.28 5.99
CA VAL A 12 3.70 15.25 4.79
C VAL A 12 4.55 13.98 4.77
N GLY A 13 5.22 13.67 5.88
CA GLY A 13 6.08 12.49 6.00
C GLY A 13 5.30 11.18 5.81
N LEU A 14 4.11 11.08 6.42
CA LEU A 14 3.25 9.90 6.30
C LEU A 14 2.72 9.74 4.87
N SER A 15 2.24 10.81 4.24
CA SER A 15 1.75 10.79 2.85
C SER A 15 2.84 10.34 1.88
N ILE A 16 4.05 10.87 2.02
CA ILE A 16 5.19 10.47 1.16
C ILE A 16 5.59 9.02 1.42
N GLY A 17 5.69 8.61 2.68
CA GLY A 17 6.04 7.23 3.04
C GLY A 17 5.03 6.21 2.52
N LEU A 18 3.73 6.47 2.73
CA LEU A 18 2.66 5.61 2.21
C LEU A 18 2.63 5.62 0.67
N ALA A 19 2.80 6.77 0.02
CA ALA A 19 2.86 6.84 -1.44
C ALA A 19 4.01 5.97 -2.00
N ALA A 20 5.19 6.05 -1.39
CA ALA A 20 6.34 5.24 -1.77
C ALA A 20 6.11 3.74 -1.55
N LEU A 21 5.43 3.36 -0.46
CA LEU A 21 5.10 1.95 -0.21
C LEU A 21 4.08 1.40 -1.22
N PHE A 22 3.03 2.17 -1.49
CA PHE A 22 1.94 1.68 -2.32
C PHE A 22 2.17 1.83 -3.82
N VAL A 23 3.12 2.67 -4.26
CA VAL A 23 3.51 2.70 -5.68
C VAL A 23 4.10 1.36 -6.11
N ILE A 24 4.88 0.69 -5.25
CA ILE A 24 5.48 -0.61 -5.58
C ILE A 24 4.41 -1.69 -5.64
N THR A 25 3.55 -1.79 -4.61
CA THR A 25 2.53 -2.84 -4.57
C THR A 25 1.45 -2.63 -5.62
N GLY A 26 1.00 -1.38 -5.80
CA GLY A 26 -0.04 -1.02 -6.76
C GLY A 26 0.41 -1.28 -8.19
N SER A 27 1.62 -0.81 -8.54
CA SER A 27 2.21 -1.06 -9.86
C SER A 27 2.41 -2.55 -10.10
N ALA A 28 2.94 -3.29 -9.11
CA ALA A 28 3.15 -4.73 -9.27
C ALA A 28 1.84 -5.49 -9.51
N LYS A 29 0.75 -5.12 -8.83
CA LYS A 29 -0.57 -5.73 -9.07
C LYS A 29 -1.15 -5.36 -10.44
N LEU A 30 -0.99 -4.10 -10.87
CA LEU A 30 -1.44 -3.64 -12.19
C LEU A 30 -0.69 -4.33 -13.33
N LEU A 31 0.63 -4.44 -13.19
CA LEU A 31 1.57 -5.03 -14.14
C LEU A 31 1.66 -6.55 -14.04
N ARG A 32 0.92 -7.17 -13.10
CA ARG A 32 0.86 -8.63 -12.92
C ARG A 32 2.23 -9.24 -12.60
N ALA A 33 3.01 -8.59 -11.74
CA ALA A 33 4.30 -9.10 -11.31
C ALA A 33 4.17 -10.53 -10.75
N PRO A 34 5.14 -11.45 -11.00
CA PRO A 34 4.99 -12.87 -10.66
C PRO A 34 4.61 -13.14 -9.20
N TRP A 35 5.19 -12.39 -8.26
CA TRP A 35 4.90 -12.52 -6.82
C TRP A 35 3.46 -12.10 -6.46
N THR A 36 2.87 -11.14 -7.18
CA THR A 36 1.46 -10.75 -6.98
C THR A 36 0.51 -11.80 -7.54
N LEU A 37 0.88 -12.46 -8.64
CA LEU A 37 0.10 -13.56 -9.21
C LEU A 37 0.14 -14.80 -8.31
N ALA A 38 1.30 -15.10 -7.72
CA ALA A 38 1.43 -16.16 -6.72
C ALA A 38 0.58 -15.87 -5.48
N ALA A 39 0.60 -14.62 -4.99
CA ALA A 39 -0.26 -14.17 -3.90
C ALA A 39 -1.75 -14.29 -4.26
N ALA A 40 -2.16 -13.86 -5.45
CA ALA A 40 -3.55 -13.96 -5.90
C ALA A 40 -4.05 -15.41 -5.90
N ARG A 41 -3.26 -16.34 -6.46
CA ARG A 41 -3.60 -17.78 -6.45
C ARG A 41 -3.74 -18.31 -5.03
N ARG A 42 -2.80 -17.98 -4.16
CA ARG A 42 -2.78 -18.46 -2.77
C ARG A 42 -3.94 -17.91 -1.95
N LEU A 43 -4.34 -16.67 -2.21
CA LEU A 43 -5.46 -16.00 -1.54
C LEU A 43 -6.82 -16.31 -2.20
N GLY A 44 -6.86 -17.09 -3.27
CA GLY A 44 -8.09 -17.45 -3.99
C GLY A 44 -8.70 -16.31 -4.82
N TYR A 45 -7.92 -15.27 -5.15
CA TYR A 45 -8.39 -14.15 -5.97
C TYR A 45 -8.08 -14.35 -7.46
N SER A 46 -8.95 -13.83 -8.31
CA SER A 46 -8.66 -13.71 -9.74
C SER A 46 -7.58 -12.65 -10.00
N VAL A 47 -6.85 -12.79 -11.11
CA VAL A 47 -5.88 -11.78 -11.56
C VAL A 47 -6.53 -10.42 -11.74
N ASN A 48 -7.78 -10.38 -12.22
CA ASN A 48 -8.49 -9.13 -12.42
C ASN A 48 -8.84 -8.43 -11.11
N ALA A 49 -9.23 -9.19 -10.07
CA ALA A 49 -9.45 -8.62 -8.74
C ALA A 49 -8.17 -7.97 -8.18
N PHE A 50 -7.01 -8.62 -8.36
CA PHE A 50 -5.73 -8.03 -7.98
C PHE A 50 -5.40 -6.76 -8.77
N ARG A 51 -5.71 -6.69 -10.07
CA ARG A 51 -5.54 -5.46 -10.85
C ARG A 51 -6.44 -4.32 -10.36
N VAL A 52 -7.68 -4.62 -9.99
CA VAL A 52 -8.59 -3.62 -9.40
C VAL A 52 -8.02 -3.11 -8.07
N ILE A 53 -7.53 -4.00 -7.21
CA ILE A 53 -6.83 -3.60 -5.97
C ILE A 53 -5.62 -2.73 -6.28
N GLY A 54 -4.81 -3.11 -7.27
CA GLY A 54 -3.66 -2.30 -7.71
C GLY A 54 -4.05 -0.92 -8.22
N ALA A 55 -5.15 -0.80 -8.96
CA ALA A 55 -5.68 0.49 -9.42
C ALA A 55 -6.14 1.36 -8.24
N LEU A 56 -6.79 0.77 -7.23
CA LEU A 56 -7.21 1.48 -6.03
C LEU A 56 -6.01 1.92 -5.18
N GLU A 57 -4.95 1.11 -5.08
CA GLU A 57 -3.69 1.50 -4.44
C GLU A 57 -3.05 2.68 -5.17
N MET A 58 -3.02 2.67 -6.50
CA MET A 58 -2.50 3.80 -7.29
C MET A 58 -3.38 5.05 -7.17
N ALA A 59 -4.70 4.90 -7.09
CA ALA A 59 -5.61 6.02 -6.82
C ALA A 59 -5.34 6.62 -5.43
N ALA A 60 -5.07 5.80 -4.42
CA ALA A 60 -4.67 6.26 -3.10
C ALA A 60 -3.31 6.98 -3.12
N VAL A 61 -2.32 6.49 -3.87
CA VAL A 61 -1.03 7.19 -4.07
C VAL A 61 -1.27 8.59 -4.65
N VAL A 62 -2.03 8.70 -5.73
CA VAL A 62 -2.36 10.00 -6.35
C VAL A 62 -3.11 10.90 -5.36
N GLY A 63 -4.09 10.36 -4.63
CA GLY A 63 -4.88 11.11 -3.67
C GLY A 63 -4.09 11.58 -2.44
N LEU A 64 -3.12 10.79 -1.95
CA LEU A 64 -2.23 11.19 -0.86
C LEU A 64 -1.31 12.36 -1.28
N LEU A 65 -0.75 12.29 -2.49
CA LEU A 65 0.12 13.34 -3.02
C LEU A 65 -0.65 14.62 -3.32
N ALA A 66 -1.82 14.51 -3.97
CA ALA A 66 -2.71 15.65 -4.19
C ALA A 66 -3.28 16.19 -2.85
N GLY A 67 -3.39 15.34 -1.84
CA GLY A 67 -3.74 15.69 -0.47
C GLY A 67 -2.78 16.66 0.21
N LEU A 68 -1.53 16.75 -0.25
CA LEU A 68 -0.56 17.75 0.21
C LEU A 68 -0.95 19.17 -0.19
N LEU A 69 -1.71 19.30 -1.29
CA LEU A 69 -2.27 20.57 -1.77
C LEU A 69 -3.69 20.81 -1.24
N TRP A 70 -4.45 19.74 -1.01
CA TRP A 70 -5.83 19.81 -0.53
C TRP A 70 -6.17 18.68 0.44
N ALA A 71 -6.09 18.98 1.73
CA ALA A 71 -6.21 18.01 2.82
C ALA A 71 -7.42 17.03 2.72
N PRO A 72 -8.63 17.44 2.31
CA PRO A 72 -9.77 16.52 2.18
C PRO A 72 -9.49 15.32 1.27
N LEU A 73 -8.74 15.52 0.19
CA LEU A 73 -8.39 14.46 -0.74
C LEU A 73 -7.39 13.46 -0.12
N GLY A 74 -6.42 13.98 0.64
CA GLY A 74 -5.47 13.15 1.38
C GLY A 74 -6.17 12.29 2.44
N ILE A 75 -7.15 12.85 3.14
CA ILE A 75 -7.98 12.11 4.11
C ILE A 75 -8.79 11.02 3.41
N ALA A 76 -9.47 11.34 2.30
CA ALA A 76 -10.25 10.36 1.55
C ALA A 76 -9.37 9.21 1.02
N ALA A 77 -8.18 9.53 0.49
CA ALA A 77 -7.20 8.55 0.03
C ALA A 77 -6.70 7.65 1.17
N ALA A 78 -6.38 8.24 2.33
CA ALA A 78 -5.95 7.50 3.50
C ALA A 78 -7.04 6.53 4.00
N VAL A 79 -8.31 6.97 4.04
CA VAL A 79 -9.44 6.10 4.41
C VAL A 79 -9.59 4.93 3.45
N GLY A 80 -9.54 5.19 2.13
CA GLY A 80 -9.57 4.12 1.12
C GLY A 80 -8.41 3.13 1.28
N LEU A 81 -7.21 3.65 1.54
CA LEU A 81 -6.03 2.82 1.76
C LEU A 81 -6.14 1.95 3.02
N VAL A 82 -6.69 2.50 4.11
CA VAL A 82 -6.98 1.74 5.33
C VAL A 82 -7.98 0.62 5.05
N ALA A 83 -9.04 0.89 4.27
CA ALA A 83 -10.01 -0.14 3.88
C ALA A 83 -9.35 -1.28 3.08
N LEU A 84 -8.44 -0.96 2.15
CA LEU A 84 -7.66 -1.96 1.40
C LEU A 84 -6.77 -2.78 2.32
N LEU A 85 -6.07 -2.14 3.26
CA LEU A 85 -5.20 -2.80 4.23
C LEU A 85 -5.97 -3.74 5.16
N VAL A 86 -7.14 -3.31 5.66
CA VAL A 86 -8.02 -4.17 6.46
C VAL A 86 -8.46 -5.38 5.64
N GLY A 87 -8.87 -5.17 4.37
CA GLY A 87 -9.20 -6.26 3.45
C GLY A 87 -8.04 -7.24 3.24
N ALA A 88 -6.82 -6.72 3.08
CA ALA A 88 -5.61 -7.53 2.96
C ALA A 88 -5.37 -8.37 4.21
N VAL A 89 -5.43 -7.78 5.40
CA VAL A 89 -5.27 -8.50 6.69
C VAL A 89 -6.30 -9.62 6.81
N VAL A 90 -7.57 -9.35 6.49
CA VAL A 90 -8.63 -10.37 6.52
C VAL A 90 -8.35 -11.49 5.52
N ALA A 91 -7.94 -11.16 4.29
CA ALA A 91 -7.61 -12.15 3.26
C ALA A 91 -6.44 -13.05 3.67
N HIS A 92 -5.34 -12.46 4.16
CA HIS A 92 -4.17 -13.20 4.64
C HIS A 92 -4.50 -14.07 5.86
N ARG A 93 -5.32 -13.59 6.80
CA ARG A 93 -5.79 -14.40 7.95
C ARG A 93 -6.63 -15.60 7.51
N ARG A 94 -7.53 -15.41 6.55
CA ARG A 94 -8.36 -16.50 5.99
C ARG A 94 -7.53 -17.55 5.27
N ALA A 95 -6.40 -17.16 4.66
CA ALA A 95 -5.47 -18.07 3.99
C ALA A 95 -4.42 -18.70 4.93
N GLY A 96 -4.42 -18.35 6.22
CA GLY A 96 -3.47 -18.89 7.19
C GLY A 96 -2.04 -18.37 7.03
N ASP A 97 -1.88 -17.14 6.53
CA ASP A 97 -0.57 -16.57 6.22
C ASP A 97 0.21 -16.19 7.47
N PRO A 98 1.51 -16.51 7.53
CA PRO A 98 2.39 -15.87 8.51
C PRO A 98 2.55 -14.38 8.14
N VAL A 99 2.77 -13.50 9.12
CA VAL A 99 2.92 -12.05 8.92
C VAL A 99 3.94 -11.69 7.83
N ARG A 100 5.04 -12.45 7.77
CA ARG A 100 6.09 -12.33 6.75
C ARG A 100 5.63 -12.58 5.31
N ALA A 101 4.58 -13.39 5.10
CA ALA A 101 3.99 -13.61 3.78
C ALA A 101 3.10 -12.45 3.32
N ALA A 102 2.68 -11.56 4.24
CA ALA A 102 1.91 -10.36 3.91
C ALA A 102 2.79 -9.17 3.50
N VAL A 103 4.11 -9.27 3.70
CA VAL A 103 5.06 -8.21 3.35
C VAL A 103 5.59 -8.45 1.92
N PRO A 104 5.39 -7.50 0.99
CA PRO A 104 6.00 -7.58 -0.34
C PRO A 104 7.51 -7.85 -0.28
N PRO A 105 8.05 -8.75 -1.12
CA PRO A 105 9.48 -9.09 -1.11
C PRO A 105 10.40 -7.89 -1.28
N ALA A 106 9.97 -6.87 -2.03
CA ALA A 106 10.70 -5.62 -2.20
C ALA A 106 10.98 -4.92 -0.85
N TRP A 107 10.05 -4.99 0.11
CA TRP A 107 10.25 -4.40 1.43
C TRP A 107 11.19 -5.21 2.30
N LEU A 108 11.14 -6.54 2.20
CA LEU A 108 12.10 -7.40 2.89
C LEU A 108 13.52 -7.15 2.36
N ALA A 109 13.69 -7.02 1.05
CA ALA A 109 14.98 -6.70 0.43
C ALA A 109 15.52 -5.33 0.87
N LEU A 110 14.64 -4.33 0.99
CA LEU A 110 15.02 -3.02 1.51
C LEU A 110 15.36 -3.06 3.01
N ALA A 111 14.65 -3.88 3.79
CA ALA A 111 14.89 -4.02 5.22
C ALA A 111 16.13 -4.88 5.55
N SER A 112 16.53 -5.81 4.68
CA SER A 112 17.69 -6.67 4.89
C SER A 112 19.03 -6.00 4.59
N GLY A 113 19.03 -4.81 3.97
CA GLY A 113 20.24 -4.16 3.47
C GLY A 113 20.92 -4.95 2.33
N PRO A 114 21.85 -4.34 1.57
CA PRO A 114 22.72 -5.08 0.68
C PRO A 114 23.62 -6.04 1.50
N PRO A 115 23.92 -7.26 1.02
CA PRO A 115 24.80 -8.20 1.73
C PRO A 115 26.30 -7.86 1.59
N TRP A 116 26.67 -6.59 1.41
CA TRP A 116 28.07 -6.15 1.28
C TRP A 116 28.46 -5.18 2.40
#